data_AF-A0A401U7I2-F1
#
_entry.id   AF-A0A401U7I2-F1
#
_cell.length_a   1.000
_cell.length_b   1.000
_cell.length_c   1.000
_cell.angle_alpha   90.00
_cell.angle_beta   90.00
_cell.angle_gamma   90.00
#
_symmetry.space_group_name_H-M   'P 1'
#
loop_
_entity.id
_entity.type
_entity.pdbx_description
1 polymer ?
#
loop_
_entity_poly.entity_id
_entity_poly.type
_entity_poly.pdbx_seq_one_letter_code
_entity_poly.pdbx_strand_id
1 'polypeptide(L)'
;MNMKKLLMSVLLVFGFVLAAQAQTVYSSAKGEKYHTADCRLSGDAEGINIDKAKKAGKKACDVCKPNELGKAALKQCEGKTKEGVRCKRMTASKGKKCYQHQTAK
;
A
#
# COMPACT_ATOMS: atom_id res chain seq x y z
N MET A 1 -28.34 -20.59 -31.49
CA MET A 1 -28.07 -19.76 -30.29
C MET A 1 -28.91 -18.49 -30.40
N ASN A 2 -29.85 -18.27 -29.48
CA ASN A 2 -30.90 -17.24 -29.66
C ASN A 2 -30.31 -15.84 -29.43
N MET A 3 -30.67 -14.83 -30.24
CA MET A 3 -30.11 -13.47 -30.17
C MET A 3 -30.23 -12.81 -28.77
N LYS A 4 -31.27 -13.17 -28.00
CA LYS A 4 -31.44 -12.80 -26.58
C LYS A 4 -30.43 -13.47 -25.63
N LYS A 5 -30.01 -14.71 -25.94
CA LYS A 5 -28.92 -15.41 -25.25
C LYS A 5 -27.57 -14.78 -25.62
N LEU A 6 -27.39 -14.32 -26.86
CA LEU A 6 -26.18 -13.59 -27.29
C LEU A 6 -26.05 -12.23 -26.59
N LEU A 7 -27.15 -11.47 -26.49
CA LEU A 7 -27.19 -10.18 -25.79
C LEU A 7 -26.93 -10.29 -24.28
N MET A 8 -27.46 -11.34 -23.63
CA MET A 8 -27.17 -11.63 -22.22
C MET A 8 -25.72 -12.08 -22.00
N SER A 9 -25.14 -12.86 -22.92
CA SER A 9 -23.73 -13.25 -22.85
C SER A 9 -22.77 -12.07 -23.01
N VAL A 10 -23.09 -11.11 -23.90
CA VAL A 10 -22.28 -9.90 -24.13
C VAL A 10 -22.32 -8.97 -22.91
N LEU A 11 -23.49 -8.83 -22.26
CA LEU A 11 -23.65 -8.01 -21.05
C LEU A 11 -22.84 -8.55 -19.86
N LEU A 12 -22.73 -9.88 -19.74
CA LEU A 12 -22.02 -10.55 -18.65
C LEU A 12 -20.49 -10.45 -18.78
N VAL A 13 -19.98 -10.38 -20.02
CA VAL A 13 -18.55 -10.16 -20.30
C VAL A 13 -18.14 -8.69 -20.09
N PHE A 14 -19.05 -7.73 -20.31
CA PHE A 14 -18.76 -6.30 -20.16
C PHE A 14 -18.73 -5.83 -18.69
N GLY A 15 -19.46 -6.50 -17.78
CA GLY A 15 -19.53 -6.12 -16.37
C GLY A 15 -18.30 -6.47 -15.51
N PHE A 16 -17.37 -7.29 -16.02
CA PHE A 16 -16.18 -7.73 -15.28
C PHE A 16 -14.95 -6.83 -15.49
N VAL A 17 -15.09 -5.80 -16.32
CA VAL A 17 -14.00 -4.91 -16.68
C VAL A 17 -13.83 -3.81 -15.62
N LEU A 18 -12.77 -3.95 -14.83
CA LEU A 18 -11.96 -2.91 -14.19
C LEU A 18 -12.40 -2.31 -12.85
N ALA A 19 -12.00 -3.00 -11.77
CA ALA A 19 -11.59 -2.37 -10.52
C ALA A 19 -10.16 -2.81 -10.12
N ALA A 20 -9.20 -2.66 -11.03
CA ALA A 20 -7.79 -2.93 -10.75
C ALA A 20 -7.16 -1.76 -9.96
N GLN A 21 -7.48 -1.65 -8.67
CA GLN A 21 -6.79 -0.72 -7.77
C GLN A 21 -5.36 -1.22 -7.54
N ALA A 22 -4.34 -0.46 -7.90
CA ALA A 22 -2.95 -0.86 -7.64
C ALA A 22 -2.56 -0.62 -6.16
N GLN A 23 -1.66 -1.43 -5.62
CA GLN A 23 -1.18 -1.29 -4.24
C GLN A 23 -0.17 -0.14 -4.13
N THR A 24 -0.32 0.72 -3.12
CA THR A 24 0.67 1.74 -2.78
C THR A 24 1.75 1.15 -1.87
N VAL A 25 3.01 1.35 -2.24
CA VAL A 25 4.22 0.99 -1.46
C VAL A 25 5.09 2.23 -1.26
N TYR A 26 5.99 2.20 -0.29
CA TYR A 26 6.81 3.37 0.06
C TYR A 26 8.24 3.16 -0.41
N SER A 27 8.74 4.06 -1.25
CA SER A 27 10.12 4.02 -1.71
C SER A 27 10.70 5.43 -1.85
N SER A 28 11.99 5.58 -1.58
CA SER A 28 12.76 6.76 -1.97
C SER A 28 13.28 6.63 -3.41
N ALA A 29 13.65 7.75 -4.04
CA ALA A 29 14.21 7.76 -5.38
C ALA A 29 15.51 6.93 -5.47
N LYS A 30 16.45 7.18 -4.54
CA LYS A 30 17.77 6.52 -4.48
C LYS A 30 17.77 5.12 -3.85
N GLY A 31 16.70 4.74 -3.15
CA GLY A 31 16.64 3.46 -2.44
C GLY A 31 16.50 2.25 -3.35
N GLU A 32 17.12 1.13 -2.97
CA GLU A 32 17.05 -0.14 -3.71
C GLU A 32 15.78 -0.95 -3.41
N LYS A 33 15.13 -0.66 -2.27
CA LYS A 33 13.98 -1.42 -1.79
C LYS A 33 12.74 -0.55 -1.61
N TYR A 34 11.57 -1.16 -1.77
CA TYR A 34 10.29 -0.59 -1.37
C TYR A 34 9.77 -1.25 -0.09
N HIS A 35 8.98 -0.50 0.66
CA HIS A 35 8.62 -0.77 2.03
C HIS A 35 7.11 -0.61 2.26
N THR A 36 6.61 -1.08 3.40
CA THR A 36 5.31 -0.63 3.93
C THR A 36 5.43 0.76 4.55
N ALA A 37 4.27 1.40 4.74
CA ALA A 37 4.14 2.71 5.36
C ALA A 37 4.81 2.83 6.74
N ASP A 38 4.75 1.75 7.51
CA ASP A 38 5.19 1.65 8.89
C ASP A 38 6.53 0.92 9.04
N CYS A 39 7.22 0.61 7.96
CA CYS A 39 8.53 -0.02 8.05
C CYS A 39 9.54 0.93 8.70
N ARG A 40 10.32 0.43 9.67
CA ARG A 40 11.38 1.23 10.31
C ARG A 40 12.47 1.71 9.35
N LEU A 41 12.62 1.02 8.22
CA LEU A 41 13.63 1.30 7.20
C LEU A 41 13.10 2.18 6.06
N SER A 42 11.83 2.60 6.10
CA SER A 42 11.26 3.42 5.01
C SER A 42 11.84 4.85 4.99
N GLY A 43 12.32 5.38 6.12
CA GLY A 43 12.88 6.73 6.18
C GLY A 43 11.92 7.78 5.60
N ASP A 44 12.42 8.60 4.69
CA ASP A 44 11.67 9.64 3.96
C ASP A 44 11.03 9.11 2.65
N ALA A 45 10.77 7.81 2.57
CA ALA A 45 10.14 7.19 1.41
C ALA A 45 8.74 7.74 1.13
N GLU A 46 8.45 7.94 -0.16
CA GLU A 46 7.16 8.43 -0.63
C GLU A 46 6.28 7.28 -1.09
N GLY A 47 4.96 7.47 -0.97
CA GLY A 47 3.98 6.50 -1.46
C GLY A 47 3.94 6.49 -2.99
N ILE A 48 4.36 5.39 -3.59
CA ILE A 48 4.31 5.14 -5.04
C ILE A 48 3.51 3.88 -5.35
N ASN A 49 3.06 3.77 -6.59
CA ASN A 49 2.45 2.55 -7.08
C ASN A 49 3.47 1.39 -7.09
N ILE A 50 3.07 0.19 -6.64
CA ILE A 50 3.92 -1.00 -6.63
C ILE A 50 4.49 -1.35 -8.01
N ASP A 51 3.72 -1.12 -9.08
CA ASP A 51 4.17 -1.38 -10.45
C ASP A 51 5.26 -0.39 -10.86
N LYS A 52 5.18 0.87 -10.39
CA LYS A 52 6.25 1.86 -10.58
C LYS A 52 7.52 1.44 -9.84
N ALA A 53 7.40 0.93 -8.62
CA ALA A 53 8.54 0.43 -7.85
C ALA A 53 9.22 -0.76 -8.54
N LYS A 54 8.42 -1.72 -9.03
CA LYS A 54 8.91 -2.89 -9.77
C LYS A 54 9.57 -2.50 -11.10
N LYS A 55 8.95 -1.60 -11.87
CA LYS A 55 9.52 -1.07 -13.12
C LYS A 55 10.83 -0.32 -12.90
N ALA A 56 10.98 0.32 -11.75
CA ALA A 56 12.23 0.96 -11.33
C ALA A 56 13.28 -0.02 -10.79
N GLY A 57 13.07 -1.35 -10.89
CA GLY A 57 14.02 -2.38 -10.46
C GLY A 57 14.14 -2.56 -8.96
N LYS A 58 13.26 -1.94 -8.16
CA LYS A 58 13.34 -1.97 -6.71
C LYS A 58 12.86 -3.31 -6.16
N LYS A 59 13.49 -3.79 -5.09
CA LYS A 59 13.15 -5.07 -4.44
C LYS A 59 12.24 -4.87 -3.23
N ALA A 60 11.47 -5.88 -2.86
CA ALA A 60 10.69 -5.83 -1.63
C ALA A 60 11.62 -5.81 -0.41
N CYS A 61 11.24 -5.07 0.63
CA CYS A 61 11.96 -5.11 1.90
C CYS A 61 11.68 -6.40 2.67
N ASP A 62 12.73 -7.15 3.00
CA ASP A 62 12.63 -8.43 3.73
C ASP A 62 12.12 -8.27 5.18
N VAL A 63 12.28 -7.08 5.76
CA VAL A 63 11.87 -6.78 7.14
C VAL A 63 10.36 -6.56 7.24
N CYS A 64 9.79 -5.77 6.32
CA CYS A 64 8.35 -5.47 6.34
C CYS A 64 7.54 -6.31 5.37
N LYS A 65 8.17 -7.10 4.50
CA LYS A 65 7.54 -8.05 3.58
C LYS A 65 6.28 -7.47 2.89
N PRO A 66 6.41 -6.35 2.16
CA PRO A 66 5.27 -5.60 1.64
C PRO A 66 4.38 -6.39 0.67
N ASN A 67 4.92 -7.45 0.05
CA ASN A 67 4.17 -8.33 -0.85
C ASN A 67 3.27 -9.32 -0.11
N GLU A 68 3.57 -9.62 1.16
CA GLU A 68 2.81 -10.58 1.98
C GLU A 68 1.67 -9.90 2.75
N LEU A 69 1.74 -8.58 2.94
CA LEU A 69 0.78 -7.81 3.77
C LEU A 69 -0.49 -7.37 3.02
N GLY A 70 -0.57 -7.59 1.71
CA GLY A 70 -1.73 -7.24 0.89
C GLY A 70 -2.07 -5.74 0.87
N LYS A 71 -3.24 -5.39 0.34
CA LYS A 71 -3.79 -4.03 0.33
C LYS A 71 -4.32 -3.65 1.71
N ALA A 72 -3.43 -3.53 2.70
CA ALA A 72 -3.83 -3.06 4.02
C ALA A 72 -4.34 -1.61 3.94
N ALA A 73 -5.52 -1.34 4.50
CA ALA A 73 -6.06 0.02 4.58
C ALA A 73 -5.21 0.86 5.53
N LEU A 74 -4.39 1.75 4.96
CA LEU A 74 -3.48 2.60 5.71
C LEU A 74 -4.23 3.80 6.32
N LYS A 75 -3.90 4.14 7.57
CA LYS A 75 -4.39 5.34 8.25
C LYS A 75 -3.22 6.15 8.79
N GLN A 76 -3.40 7.46 8.94
CA GLN A 76 -2.39 8.31 9.56
C GLN A 76 -2.22 7.93 11.04
N CYS A 77 -0.99 7.63 11.44
CA CYS A 77 -0.63 7.25 12.80
C CYS A 77 -1.13 8.28 13.80
N GLU A 78 -1.89 7.92 14.84
CA GLU A 78 -2.48 8.74 15.93
C GLU A 78 -1.48 9.30 16.96
N GLY A 79 -0.17 9.16 16.74
CA GLY A 79 0.87 9.72 17.63
C GLY A 79 1.10 11.22 17.44
N LYS A 80 1.73 11.85 18.44
CA LYS A 80 2.25 13.23 18.36
C LYS A 80 3.77 13.21 18.51
N THR A 81 4.47 14.09 17.81
CA THR A 81 5.92 14.30 17.98
C THR A 81 6.22 14.90 19.34
N LYS A 82 7.51 14.99 19.72
CA LYS A 82 7.96 15.68 20.94
C LYS A 82 7.48 17.15 20.99
N GLU A 83 7.35 17.78 19.83
CA GLU A 83 6.85 19.15 19.66
C GLU A 83 5.32 19.24 19.68
N GLY A 84 4.61 18.12 19.92
CA GLY A 84 3.15 18.07 19.99
C GLY A 84 2.43 18.00 18.64
N VAL A 85 3.16 17.97 17.52
CA VAL A 85 2.59 17.96 16.16
C VAL A 85 2.11 16.55 15.78
N ARG A 86 1.01 16.47 15.03
CA ARG A 86 0.42 15.23 14.52
C ARG A 86 1.44 14.46 13.65
N CYS A 87 1.71 13.18 13.96
CA CYS A 87 2.60 12.34 13.15
C CYS A 87 2.05 12.17 11.74
N LYS A 88 2.88 12.43 10.71
CA LYS A 88 2.49 12.32 9.29
C LYS A 88 2.59 10.90 8.71
N ARG A 89 3.15 9.95 9.47
CA ARG A 89 3.37 8.60 8.96
C ARG A 89 2.09 7.80 8.88
N MET A 90 1.99 7.00 7.83
CA MET A 90 0.90 6.07 7.61
C MET A 90 1.19 4.75 8.33
N THR A 91 0.15 4.02 8.73
CA THR A 91 0.29 2.73 9.41
C THR A 91 -0.87 1.80 9.08
N ALA A 92 -0.57 0.51 8.97
CA ALA A 92 -1.55 -0.58 8.89
C ALA A 92 -1.87 -1.17 10.28
N SER A 93 -1.22 -0.70 11.34
CA SER A 93 -1.38 -1.24 12.69
C SER A 93 -2.81 -1.06 13.19
N LYS A 94 -3.37 -2.12 13.79
CA LYS A 94 -4.68 -2.09 14.47
C LYS A 94 -4.75 -0.99 15.53
N GLY A 95 -3.64 -0.75 16.25
CA GLY A 95 -3.54 0.30 17.26
C GLY A 95 -3.44 1.72 16.68
N LYS A 96 -3.46 1.87 15.34
CA LYS A 96 -3.35 3.16 14.63
C LYS A 96 -2.10 3.96 15.02
N LYS A 97 -1.06 3.30 15.53
CA LYS A 97 0.25 3.91 15.81
C LYS A 97 1.29 3.36 14.82
N CYS A 98 2.24 4.20 14.40
CA CYS A 98 3.38 3.75 13.59
C CYS A 98 4.48 3.20 14.50
N TYR A 99 5.53 2.64 13.90
CA TYR A 99 6.62 2.01 14.66
C TYR A 99 7.36 2.92 15.67
N GLN A 100 7.27 4.25 15.54
CA GLN A 100 7.83 5.19 16.53
C GLN A 100 6.87 5.50 17.69
N HIS A 101 5.58 5.22 17.52
CA HIS A 101 4.53 5.56 18.49
C HIS A 101 3.76 4.33 18.99
N GLN A 102 4.19 3.13 18.63
CA GLN A 102 3.64 1.91 19.20
C GLN A 102 4.07 1.82 20.67
N THR A 103 3.11 1.64 21.57
CA THR A 103 3.42 1.11 22.89
C THR A 103 3.95 -0.31 22.70
N ALA A 104 4.99 -0.68 23.46
CA ALA A 104 5.62 -2.00 23.34
C ALA A 104 4.57 -3.12 23.30
N LYS A 105 4.81 -4.12 22.44
CA LYS A 105 3.96 -5.31 22.31
C LYS A 105 3.76 -6.00 23.65
#